data_AF-A0A093TAN6-F1
#
_entry.id   AF-A0A093TAN6-F1
#
_cell.length_a   1.000
_cell.length_b   1.000
_cell.length_c   1.000
_cell.angle_alpha   90.00
_cell.angle_beta   90.00
_cell.angle_gamma   90.00
#
_symmetry.space_group_name_H-M   'P 1'
#
loop_
_entity.id
_entity.type
_entity.pdbx_description
1 polymer ?
#
loop_
_entity_poly.entity_id
_entity_poly.type
_entity_poly.pdbx_seq_one_letter_code
_entity_poly.pdbx_strand_id
1 'polypeptide(L)'
;GFLLLDKSQGFWVIHSVPLFPPSPEDGYGYPATGESYGQTAICVTFKYEQFTEIDQQMLSYNPGIYSCFIANIFQADLPNLQKLCAGSRLPSVPFRHLSKLQSAQGETFLHFAKSHLYIDDIYVAWVAQELKTDLLAESWQHSGQKLPSNCSLSYYVYNINLIGTPLNSTFYSINDHSKWAVSREYKDQWTCIGDLNRAAEQAWRSGGFICTQNEHIYKAFRHLIVHYESCANASTSI
;
A
#
# COMPACT_ATOMS: atom_id res chain seq x y z
N GLY A 1 -6.14 7.45 -3.81
CA GLY A 1 -4.78 7.85 -4.21
C GLY A 1 -4.87 8.76 -5.41
N PHE A 2 -3.81 9.50 -5.73
CA PHE A 2 -3.76 10.38 -6.90
C PHE A 2 -2.34 10.55 -7.42
N LEU A 3 -2.22 10.78 -8.73
CA LEU A 3 -0.98 10.88 -9.46
C LEU A 3 -1.00 12.18 -10.28
N LEU A 4 0.01 13.04 -10.11
CA LEU A 4 0.17 14.28 -10.89
C LEU A 4 1.58 14.34 -11.45
N LEU A 5 1.73 14.86 -12.66
CA LEU A 5 3.01 14.98 -13.33
C LEU A 5 3.06 16.11 -14.37
N ASP A 6 4.27 16.55 -14.66
CA ASP A 6 4.64 17.33 -15.83
C ASP A 6 5.84 16.67 -16.56
N LYS A 7 6.47 17.37 -17.51
CA LYS A 7 7.61 16.84 -18.28
C LYS A 7 8.92 16.74 -17.48
N SER A 8 8.96 17.26 -16.27
CA SER A 8 10.13 17.25 -15.40
C SER A 8 10.00 16.24 -14.26
N GLN A 9 8.86 16.27 -13.55
CA GLN A 9 8.62 15.46 -12.36
C GLN A 9 7.13 15.29 -12.10
N GLY A 10 6.81 14.55 -11.05
CA GLY A 10 5.47 14.45 -10.53
C GLY A 10 5.48 13.81 -9.15
N PHE A 11 4.32 13.59 -8.59
CA PHE A 11 4.21 12.89 -7.31
C PHE A 11 3.04 11.92 -7.31
N TRP A 12 3.21 10.85 -6.53
CA TRP A 12 2.20 9.84 -6.31
C TRP A 12 1.83 9.80 -4.83
N VAL A 13 0.53 9.96 -4.55
CA VAL A 13 -0.03 9.82 -3.22
C VAL A 13 -0.80 8.51 -3.09
N ILE A 14 -0.34 7.65 -2.19
CA ILE A 14 -1.00 6.40 -1.78
C ILE A 14 -1.55 6.63 -0.37
N HIS A 15 -2.84 6.36 -0.17
CA HIS A 15 -3.49 6.59 1.12
C HIS A 15 -4.70 5.67 1.33
N SER A 16 -5.18 5.61 2.57
CA SER A 16 -6.34 4.80 2.97
C SER A 16 -7.64 5.60 3.15
N VAL A 17 -7.59 6.93 3.10
CA VAL A 17 -8.76 7.83 3.29
C VAL A 17 -9.84 7.59 2.22
N PRO A 18 -11.05 7.10 2.57
CA PRO A 18 -12.14 6.93 1.60
C PRO A 18 -12.64 8.26 1.06
N LEU A 19 -13.04 8.32 -0.22
CA LEU A 19 -13.57 9.52 -0.88
C LEU A 19 -12.62 10.73 -0.90
N PHE A 20 -11.31 10.48 -0.79
CA PHE A 20 -10.26 11.50 -0.91
C PHE A 20 -9.34 11.21 -2.10
N PRO A 21 -8.83 12.24 -2.79
CA PRO A 21 -9.30 13.63 -2.73
C PRO A 21 -10.68 13.77 -3.40
N PRO A 22 -11.42 14.86 -3.15
CA PRO A 22 -12.58 15.22 -3.95
C PRO A 22 -12.22 15.34 -5.44
N SER A 23 -13.24 15.39 -6.31
CA SER A 23 -12.98 15.71 -7.71
C SER A 23 -12.41 17.14 -7.82
N PRO A 24 -11.46 17.40 -8.74
CA PRO A 24 -10.80 18.70 -8.84
C PRO A 24 -11.76 19.90 -8.96
N GLU A 25 -12.89 19.72 -9.64
CA GLU A 25 -13.96 20.71 -9.80
C GLU A 25 -14.67 21.12 -8.50
N ASP A 26 -14.65 20.25 -7.48
CA ASP A 26 -15.25 20.52 -6.17
C ASP A 26 -14.30 21.28 -5.23
N GLY A 27 -13.03 21.44 -5.63
CA GLY A 27 -11.99 22.05 -4.80
C GLY A 27 -11.47 21.14 -3.69
N TYR A 28 -10.62 21.70 -2.83
CA TYR A 28 -10.04 20.94 -1.71
C TYR A 28 -11.00 20.86 -0.52
N GLY A 29 -11.21 19.65 -0.02
CA GLY A 29 -11.87 19.37 1.25
C GLY A 29 -11.41 18.03 1.81
N TYR A 30 -11.09 17.98 3.10
CA TYR A 30 -10.86 16.71 3.78
C TYR A 30 -12.21 16.06 4.11
N PRO A 31 -12.46 14.80 3.74
CA PRO A 31 -13.78 14.22 3.88
C PRO A 31 -14.01 13.70 5.30
N ALA A 32 -15.26 13.79 5.77
CA ALA A 32 -15.67 13.26 7.07
C ALA A 32 -15.38 11.74 7.22
N THR A 33 -15.31 11.00 6.11
CA THR A 33 -14.91 9.59 6.07
C THR A 33 -13.48 9.33 6.55
N GLY A 34 -12.62 10.35 6.60
CA GLY A 34 -11.26 10.27 7.12
C GLY A 34 -11.12 10.60 8.60
N GLU A 35 -12.19 11.05 9.27
CA GLU A 35 -12.08 11.65 10.62
C GLU A 35 -12.22 10.63 11.77
N SER A 36 -12.94 9.53 11.55
CA SER A 36 -13.30 8.59 12.63
C SER A 36 -12.28 7.49 12.89
N TYR A 37 -11.42 7.18 11.91
CA TYR A 37 -10.51 6.04 11.95
C TYR A 37 -9.08 6.49 11.64
N GLY A 38 -8.09 5.76 12.16
CA GLY A 38 -6.69 5.96 11.77
C GLY A 38 -6.53 5.86 10.24
N GLN A 39 -5.70 6.71 9.66
CA GLN A 39 -5.42 6.71 8.22
C GLN A 39 -3.93 6.89 7.99
N THR A 40 -3.43 6.34 6.88
CA THR A 40 -2.07 6.59 6.42
C THR A 40 -2.08 7.19 5.04
N ALA A 41 -1.12 8.07 4.77
CA ALA A 41 -0.81 8.57 3.45
C ALA A 41 0.71 8.67 3.28
N ILE A 42 1.18 8.38 2.07
CA ILE A 42 2.55 8.63 1.65
C ILE A 42 2.50 9.38 0.32
N CYS A 43 3.32 10.43 0.21
CA CYS A 43 3.51 11.19 -1.02
C CYS A 43 4.97 11.09 -1.43
N VAL A 44 5.23 10.56 -2.62
CA VAL A 44 6.60 10.46 -3.15
C VAL A 44 6.69 11.25 -4.45
N THR A 45 7.66 12.16 -4.51
CA THR A 45 7.99 12.89 -5.73
C THR A 45 8.97 12.07 -6.55
N PHE A 46 8.70 11.90 -7.84
CA PHE A 46 9.50 11.16 -8.80
C PHE A 46 9.89 12.06 -9.97
N LYS A 47 11.08 11.85 -10.54
CA LYS A 47 11.42 12.42 -11.86
C LYS A 47 10.56 11.76 -12.94
N TYR A 48 10.31 12.48 -14.03
CA TYR A 48 9.46 12.00 -15.12
C TYR A 48 9.87 10.62 -15.66
N GLU A 49 11.17 10.31 -15.71
CA GLU A 49 11.69 9.01 -16.16
C GLU A 49 11.16 7.79 -15.36
N GLN A 50 10.73 7.99 -14.11
CA GLN A 50 10.13 6.93 -13.30
C GLN A 50 8.67 6.64 -13.69
N PHE A 51 8.01 7.56 -14.39
CA PHE A 51 6.58 7.42 -14.71
C PHE A 51 6.32 6.33 -15.75
N THR A 52 7.28 6.00 -16.62
CA THR A 52 7.17 4.84 -17.53
C THR A 52 7.00 3.54 -16.74
N GLU A 53 7.68 3.43 -15.60
CA GLU A 53 7.61 2.25 -14.73
C GLU A 53 6.35 2.30 -13.84
N ILE A 54 5.96 3.48 -13.35
CA ILE A 54 4.68 3.69 -12.65
C ILE A 54 3.50 3.35 -13.57
N ASP A 55 3.59 3.66 -14.88
CA ASP A 55 2.58 3.29 -15.88
C ASP A 55 2.37 1.77 -15.96
N GLN A 56 3.45 0.98 -15.88
CA GLN A 56 3.35 -0.48 -15.79
C GLN A 56 2.72 -0.93 -14.48
N GLN A 57 3.06 -0.28 -13.36
CA GLN A 57 2.43 -0.58 -12.07
C GLN A 57 0.93 -0.32 -12.08
N MET A 58 0.49 0.79 -12.69
CA MET A 58 -0.93 1.14 -12.79
C MET A 58 -1.74 0.13 -13.60
N LEU A 59 -1.11 -0.57 -14.55
CA LEU A 59 -1.75 -1.67 -15.28
C LEU A 59 -2.10 -2.84 -14.34
N SER A 60 -1.18 -3.29 -13.49
CA SER A 60 -1.44 -4.33 -12.48
C SER A 60 -2.41 -3.85 -11.40
N TYR A 61 -2.19 -2.63 -10.92
CA TYR A 61 -2.95 -2.00 -9.84
C TYR A 61 -4.40 -1.74 -10.23
N ASN A 62 -4.66 -1.47 -11.53
CA ASN A 62 -5.98 -1.24 -12.14
C ASN A 62 -6.94 -0.42 -11.25
N PRO A 63 -6.59 0.82 -10.89
CA PRO A 63 -7.39 1.62 -9.96
C PRO A 63 -8.73 2.03 -10.56
N GLY A 64 -9.74 2.22 -9.69
CA GLY A 64 -10.99 2.87 -10.07
C GLY A 64 -10.78 4.36 -10.28
N ILE A 65 -10.73 4.81 -11.54
CA ILE A 65 -10.53 6.22 -11.90
C ILE A 65 -11.87 6.95 -11.90
N TYR A 66 -11.97 8.02 -11.09
CA TYR A 66 -13.15 8.89 -11.04
C TYR A 66 -12.91 10.25 -11.73
N SER A 67 -11.65 10.69 -11.82
CA SER A 67 -11.24 11.89 -12.55
C SER A 67 -9.85 11.65 -13.14
N CYS A 68 -9.67 11.97 -14.41
CA CYS A 68 -8.36 11.89 -15.05
C CYS A 68 -8.25 12.81 -16.27
N PHE A 69 -7.05 13.39 -16.43
CA PHE A 69 -6.61 14.05 -17.64
C PHE A 69 -5.14 13.72 -17.91
N ILE A 70 -4.83 13.14 -19.08
CA ILE A 70 -3.46 12.92 -19.56
C ILE A 70 -3.31 13.65 -20.88
N ALA A 71 -2.44 14.65 -20.93
CA ALA A 71 -2.17 15.39 -22.15
C ALA A 71 -1.50 14.49 -23.22
N ASN A 72 -1.82 14.72 -24.49
CA ASN A 72 -1.31 13.92 -25.62
C ASN A 72 0.23 13.85 -25.69
N ILE A 73 0.92 14.85 -25.13
CA ILE A 73 2.38 14.88 -25.06
C ILE A 73 3.00 13.70 -24.30
N PHE A 74 2.22 13.00 -23.45
CA PHE A 74 2.67 11.86 -22.64
C PHE A 74 2.31 10.51 -23.27
N GLN A 75 1.65 10.49 -24.44
CA GLN A 75 1.08 9.28 -25.05
C GLN A 75 2.09 8.18 -25.35
N ALA A 76 3.28 8.57 -25.83
CA ALA A 76 4.31 7.61 -26.18
C ALA A 76 4.85 6.87 -24.94
N ASP A 77 4.94 7.57 -23.81
CA ASP A 77 5.62 7.07 -22.61
C ASP A 77 4.65 6.43 -21.60
N LEU A 78 3.39 6.90 -21.56
CA LEU A 78 2.38 6.50 -20.55
C LEU A 78 1.11 5.88 -21.19
N PRO A 79 1.24 4.83 -22.00
CA PRO A 79 0.11 4.27 -22.74
C PRO A 79 -0.93 3.59 -21.85
N ASN A 80 -0.55 3.01 -20.70
CA ASN A 80 -1.51 2.34 -19.83
C ASN A 80 -2.36 3.34 -19.06
N LEU A 81 -1.77 4.40 -18.53
CA LEU A 81 -2.47 5.52 -17.91
C LEU A 81 -3.48 6.14 -18.86
N GLN A 82 -3.12 6.34 -20.13
CA GLN A 82 -4.09 6.83 -21.12
C GLN A 82 -5.28 5.89 -21.32
N LYS A 83 -5.02 4.58 -21.45
CA LYS A 83 -6.10 3.60 -21.60
C LYS A 83 -7.00 3.55 -20.37
N LEU A 84 -6.40 3.59 -19.17
CA LEU A 84 -7.13 3.64 -17.90
C LEU A 84 -8.02 4.89 -17.85
N CYS A 85 -7.47 6.07 -18.16
CA CYS A 85 -8.20 7.33 -18.14
C CYS A 85 -9.32 7.40 -19.18
N ALA A 86 -9.12 6.78 -20.35
CA ALA A 86 -10.14 6.68 -21.38
C ALA A 86 -11.16 5.56 -21.14
N GLY A 87 -11.07 4.79 -20.05
CA GLY A 87 -11.91 3.61 -19.81
C GLY A 87 -11.80 2.55 -20.91
N SER A 88 -10.66 2.54 -21.62
CA SER A 88 -10.43 1.67 -22.77
C SER A 88 -10.05 0.26 -22.34
N ARG A 89 -10.17 -0.70 -23.27
CA ARG A 89 -9.72 -2.07 -23.04
C ARG A 89 -8.22 -2.10 -22.71
N LEU A 90 -7.90 -2.57 -21.51
CA LEU A 90 -6.52 -2.78 -21.07
C LEU A 90 -5.88 -3.97 -21.78
N PRO A 91 -4.55 -3.96 -21.95
CA PRO A 91 -3.81 -5.16 -22.35
C PRO A 91 -3.91 -6.25 -21.27
N SER A 92 -3.32 -7.42 -21.54
CA SER A 92 -3.23 -8.49 -20.54
C SER A 92 -2.54 -7.98 -19.27
N VAL A 93 -3.24 -8.06 -18.14
CA VAL A 93 -2.77 -7.55 -16.86
C VAL A 93 -1.87 -8.59 -16.19
N PRO A 94 -0.66 -8.23 -15.70
CA PRO A 94 0.16 -9.17 -14.94
C PRO A 94 -0.55 -9.58 -13.65
N PHE A 95 -0.35 -10.83 -13.20
CA PHE A 95 -0.82 -11.28 -11.89
C PHE A 95 -0.25 -10.40 -10.78
N ARG A 96 1.06 -10.12 -10.87
CA ARG A 96 1.80 -9.29 -9.95
C ARG A 96 3.01 -8.66 -10.63
N HIS A 97 3.45 -7.51 -10.14
CA HIS A 97 4.60 -6.78 -10.68
C HIS A 97 5.36 -6.05 -9.55
N LEU A 98 6.65 -6.34 -9.43
CA LEU A 98 7.56 -5.68 -8.50
C LEU A 98 8.38 -4.65 -9.27
N SER A 99 8.36 -3.42 -8.77
CA SER A 99 9.15 -2.33 -9.33
C SER A 99 10.12 -1.76 -8.32
N LYS A 100 11.29 -1.33 -8.79
CA LYS A 100 12.22 -0.52 -8.02
C LYS A 100 12.14 0.92 -8.55
N LEU A 101 11.63 1.82 -7.72
CA LEU A 101 11.46 3.24 -8.03
C LEU A 101 12.48 4.08 -7.24
N GLN A 102 12.84 5.24 -7.79
CA GLN A 102 13.66 6.23 -7.08
C GLN A 102 12.96 7.58 -7.02
N SER A 103 12.82 8.12 -5.81
CA SER A 103 12.33 9.49 -5.66
C SER A 103 13.24 10.50 -6.36
N ALA A 104 12.76 11.73 -6.54
CA ALA A 104 13.53 12.82 -7.13
C ALA A 104 14.84 13.13 -6.38
N GLN A 105 14.93 12.76 -5.10
CA GLN A 105 16.12 12.92 -4.24
C GLN A 105 16.93 11.62 -4.06
N GLY A 106 16.62 10.55 -4.81
CA GLY A 106 17.41 9.32 -4.83
C GLY A 106 17.04 8.27 -3.77
N GLU A 107 16.07 8.53 -2.89
CA GLU A 107 15.53 7.51 -1.98
C GLU A 107 14.91 6.38 -2.81
N THR A 108 15.27 5.14 -2.49
CA THR A 108 14.81 3.94 -3.21
C THR A 108 13.54 3.39 -2.57
N PHE A 109 12.60 3.03 -3.44
CA PHE A 109 11.35 2.38 -3.06
C PHE A 109 11.17 1.07 -3.84
N LEU A 110 10.58 0.08 -3.20
CA LEU A 110 10.01 -1.08 -3.88
C LEU A 110 8.50 -0.89 -3.95
N HIS A 111 7.90 -1.05 -5.12
CA HIS A 111 6.46 -1.05 -5.26
C HIS A 111 5.98 -2.44 -5.66
N PHE A 112 5.10 -3.01 -4.84
CA PHE A 112 4.42 -4.28 -5.08
C PHE A 112 3.04 -3.96 -5.63
N ALA A 113 2.75 -4.35 -6.87
CA ALA A 113 1.40 -4.28 -7.44
C ALA A 113 0.88 -5.69 -7.71
N LYS A 114 -0.34 -5.98 -7.26
CA LYS A 114 -1.08 -7.18 -7.65
C LYS A 114 -2.35 -6.82 -8.41
N SER A 115 -2.75 -7.69 -9.33
CA SER A 115 -4.08 -7.65 -9.90
C SER A 115 -5.03 -8.59 -9.17
N HIS A 116 -6.32 -8.46 -9.45
CA HIS A 116 -7.38 -9.36 -8.96
C HIS A 116 -7.16 -10.86 -9.27
N LEU A 117 -6.25 -11.19 -10.20
CA LEU A 117 -5.89 -12.56 -10.56
C LEU A 117 -4.95 -13.22 -9.52
N TYR A 118 -4.21 -12.42 -8.74
CA TYR A 118 -3.36 -12.92 -7.66
C TYR A 118 -4.14 -12.94 -6.36
N ILE A 119 -4.67 -14.10 -5.99
CA ILE A 119 -5.66 -14.23 -4.91
C ILE A 119 -5.06 -14.48 -3.52
N ASP A 120 -3.76 -14.76 -3.45
CA ASP A 120 -3.10 -15.00 -2.17
C ASP A 120 -3.00 -13.72 -1.32
N ASP A 121 -2.86 -13.89 0.00
CA ASP A 121 -2.53 -12.81 0.94
C ASP A 121 -1.19 -12.19 0.54
N ILE A 122 -1.24 -11.01 -0.08
CA ILE A 122 -0.07 -10.29 -0.61
C ILE A 122 1.00 -10.07 0.45
N TYR A 123 0.63 -9.86 1.71
CA TYR A 123 1.59 -9.65 2.79
C TYR A 123 2.40 -10.93 3.02
N VAL A 124 1.70 -12.06 3.17
CA VAL A 124 2.27 -13.36 3.54
C VAL A 124 2.98 -14.00 2.36
N ALA A 125 2.26 -14.16 1.24
CA ALA A 125 2.69 -14.95 0.10
C ALA A 125 3.71 -14.22 -0.78
N TRP A 126 3.86 -12.90 -0.62
CA TRP A 126 4.76 -12.13 -1.48
C TRP A 126 5.62 -11.10 -0.75
N VAL A 127 5.05 -10.08 -0.10
CA VAL A 127 5.84 -8.95 0.43
C VAL A 127 6.86 -9.44 1.46
N ALA A 128 6.46 -10.21 2.46
CA ALA A 128 7.39 -10.75 3.45
C ALA A 128 8.48 -11.65 2.83
N GLN A 129 8.10 -12.46 1.83
CA GLN A 129 9.03 -13.40 1.19
C GLN A 129 10.05 -12.70 0.31
N GLU A 130 9.64 -11.66 -0.41
CA GLU A 130 10.50 -10.86 -1.27
C GLU A 130 11.47 -10.00 -0.45
N LEU A 131 10.95 -9.36 0.60
CA LEU A 131 11.76 -8.53 1.51
C LEU A 131 12.65 -9.37 2.45
N LYS A 132 12.39 -10.68 2.53
CA LYS A 132 13.12 -11.63 3.37
C LYS A 132 13.15 -11.23 4.84
N THR A 133 12.00 -10.83 5.37
CA THR A 133 11.84 -10.43 6.77
C THR A 133 10.43 -10.71 7.27
N ASP A 134 10.32 -10.99 8.57
CA ASP A 134 9.03 -11.04 9.26
C ASP A 134 8.40 -9.64 9.28
N LEU A 135 7.09 -9.55 9.06
CA LEU A 135 6.36 -8.29 9.05
C LEU A 135 5.35 -8.19 10.20
N LEU A 136 5.23 -7.00 10.76
CA LEU A 136 4.13 -6.58 11.62
C LEU A 136 3.19 -5.73 10.77
N ALA A 137 1.98 -6.22 10.51
CA ALA A 137 1.03 -5.62 9.58
C ALA A 137 -0.19 -5.02 10.30
N GLU A 138 -0.45 -3.75 10.02
CA GLU A 138 -1.68 -3.04 10.37
C GLU A 138 -2.61 -3.03 9.17
N SER A 139 -3.88 -3.30 9.43
CA SER A 139 -4.94 -3.32 8.45
C SER A 139 -6.26 -3.27 9.17
N TRP A 140 -7.23 -2.58 8.57
CA TRP A 140 -8.59 -2.51 9.09
C TRP A 140 -9.21 -3.88 9.42
N GLN A 141 -9.62 -4.05 10.69
CA GLN A 141 -10.07 -5.33 11.27
C GLN A 141 -11.59 -5.42 11.49
N HIS A 142 -12.39 -4.57 10.85
CA HIS A 142 -13.84 -4.51 11.06
C HIS A 142 -14.63 -5.65 10.39
N SER A 143 -14.04 -6.39 9.42
CA SER A 143 -14.74 -7.48 8.73
C SER A 143 -14.57 -8.82 9.47
N GLY A 144 -15.65 -9.61 9.52
CA GLY A 144 -15.68 -10.95 10.11
C GLY A 144 -14.82 -12.00 9.40
N GLN A 145 -14.06 -11.62 8.36
CA GLN A 145 -13.10 -12.46 7.65
C GLN A 145 -11.67 -11.88 7.69
N LYS A 146 -11.29 -11.25 8.80
CA LYS A 146 -9.89 -10.94 9.12
C LYS A 146 -9.04 -12.21 9.01
N LEU A 147 -7.92 -12.13 8.29
CA LEU A 147 -6.96 -13.23 8.25
C LEU A 147 -6.11 -13.22 9.53
N PRO A 148 -5.83 -14.38 10.16
CA PRO A 148 -5.00 -14.44 11.37
C PRO A 148 -3.52 -14.16 11.07
N SER A 149 -2.73 -13.93 12.10
CA SER A 149 -1.26 -13.97 11.98
C SER A 149 -0.84 -15.30 11.34
N ASN A 150 0.10 -15.25 10.40
CA ASN A 150 0.47 -16.40 9.60
C ASN A 150 1.97 -16.66 9.68
N CYS A 151 2.31 -17.86 10.16
CA CYS A 151 3.67 -18.35 10.31
C CYS A 151 3.92 -19.64 9.50
N SER A 152 3.23 -19.83 8.37
CA SER A 152 3.34 -21.06 7.57
C SER A 152 4.44 -21.03 6.50
N LEU A 153 4.98 -19.85 6.16
CA LEU A 153 6.05 -19.66 5.17
C LEU A 153 7.38 -19.28 5.84
N SER A 154 8.44 -19.07 5.05
CA SER A 154 9.79 -18.80 5.60
C SER A 154 9.87 -17.49 6.39
N TYR A 155 9.11 -16.48 5.98
CA TYR A 155 8.99 -15.19 6.66
C TYR A 155 7.56 -14.96 7.09
N TYR A 156 7.37 -14.58 8.35
CA TYR A 156 6.07 -14.56 9.01
C TYR A 156 5.39 -13.20 8.92
N VAL A 157 4.05 -13.17 9.03
CA VAL A 157 3.29 -11.91 9.11
C VAL A 157 2.38 -11.94 10.33
N TYR A 158 2.59 -10.98 11.22
CA TYR A 158 1.83 -10.81 12.45
C TYR A 158 0.86 -9.63 12.32
N ASN A 159 -0.38 -9.79 12.76
CA ASN A 159 -1.33 -8.69 12.84
C ASN A 159 -1.04 -7.81 14.05
N ILE A 160 -0.89 -6.52 13.83
CA ILE A 160 -0.95 -5.53 14.91
C ILE A 160 -2.38 -5.52 15.46
N ASN A 161 -2.54 -5.31 16.77
CA ASN A 161 -3.88 -5.19 17.38
C ASN A 161 -4.03 -3.97 18.29
N LEU A 162 -2.92 -3.39 18.77
CA LEU A 162 -2.91 -2.21 19.61
C LEU A 162 -1.83 -1.24 19.14
N ILE A 163 -2.26 -0.03 18.81
CA ILE A 163 -1.42 1.08 18.37
C ILE A 163 -1.31 2.10 19.50
N GLY A 164 -0.11 2.63 19.71
CA GLY A 164 0.21 3.73 20.60
C GLY A 164 0.59 4.97 19.79
N THR A 165 0.08 6.12 20.19
CA THR A 165 0.39 7.40 19.55
C THR A 165 1.49 8.15 20.30
N PRO A 166 2.17 9.12 19.67
CA PRO A 166 3.14 9.98 20.34
C PRO A 166 2.56 10.80 21.51
N LEU A 167 1.23 10.87 21.66
CA LEU A 167 0.54 11.62 22.71
C LEU A 167 0.21 10.75 23.94
N ASN A 168 0.88 9.61 24.11
CA ASN A 168 0.62 8.63 25.18
C ASN A 168 -0.82 8.10 25.21
N SER A 169 -1.51 8.10 24.06
CA SER A 169 -2.81 7.45 23.89
C SER A 169 -2.68 6.15 23.10
N THR A 170 -3.62 5.25 23.26
CA THR A 170 -3.68 3.99 22.50
C THR A 170 -5.05 3.79 21.88
N PHE A 171 -5.09 3.04 20.78
CA PHE A 171 -6.33 2.58 20.18
C PHE A 171 -6.13 1.22 19.50
N TYR A 172 -7.20 0.45 19.42
CA TYR A 172 -7.19 -0.87 18.78
C TYR A 172 -7.22 -0.75 17.26
N SER A 173 -6.59 -1.68 16.56
CA SER A 173 -6.55 -1.75 15.08
C SER A 173 -7.92 -1.83 14.41
N ILE A 174 -8.98 -2.24 15.13
CA ILE A 174 -10.36 -2.13 14.62
C ILE A 174 -10.75 -0.67 14.34
N ASN A 175 -10.16 0.28 15.05
CA ASN A 175 -10.35 1.72 14.85
C ASN A 175 -9.29 2.33 13.91
N ASP A 176 -8.55 1.50 13.16
CA ASP A 176 -7.57 1.94 12.17
C ASP A 176 -7.97 1.51 10.76
N HIS A 177 -8.12 2.46 9.86
CA HIS A 177 -8.31 2.22 8.42
C HIS A 177 -6.99 2.22 7.67
N SER A 178 -5.85 2.48 8.29
CA SER A 178 -4.56 2.43 7.62
C SER A 178 -4.22 1.01 7.16
N LYS A 179 -3.33 0.92 6.17
CA LYS A 179 -2.77 -0.35 5.69
C LYS A 179 -1.27 -0.15 5.54
N TRP A 180 -0.52 -0.71 6.48
CA TRP A 180 0.93 -0.60 6.48
C TRP A 180 1.56 -1.81 7.17
N ALA A 181 2.82 -2.05 6.89
CA ALA A 181 3.58 -3.09 7.56
C ALA A 181 5.02 -2.62 7.80
N VAL A 182 5.63 -3.11 8.87
CA VAL A 182 7.06 -2.87 9.16
C VAL A 182 7.78 -4.17 9.42
N SER A 183 9.09 -4.22 9.13
CA SER A 183 9.90 -5.36 9.55
C SER A 183 9.89 -5.50 11.08
N ARG A 184 9.74 -6.75 11.55
CA ARG A 184 9.75 -7.08 12.97
C ARG A 184 11.13 -6.84 13.58
N GLU A 185 12.16 -7.32 12.91
CA GLU A 185 13.55 -7.13 13.29
C GLU A 185 14.03 -5.72 12.92
N TYR A 186 14.63 -5.02 13.90
CA TYR A 186 15.06 -3.62 13.77
C TYR A 186 16.17 -3.41 12.73
N LYS A 187 16.95 -4.44 12.44
CA LYS A 187 18.06 -4.37 11.47
C LYS A 187 17.59 -4.28 10.02
N ASP A 188 16.38 -4.74 9.71
CA ASP A 188 15.89 -4.84 8.32
C ASP A 188 15.26 -3.51 7.83
N GLN A 189 14.72 -2.72 8.77
CA GLN A 189 14.22 -1.36 8.60
C GLN A 189 13.16 -1.14 7.50
N TRP A 190 12.40 -2.16 7.12
CA TRP A 190 11.38 -2.02 6.09
C TRP A 190 10.11 -1.35 6.64
N THR A 191 9.58 -0.39 5.88
CA THR A 191 8.20 0.11 6.04
C THR A 191 7.49 0.02 4.71
N CYS A 192 6.30 -0.57 4.69
CA CYS A 192 5.41 -0.69 3.54
C CYS A 192 4.09 0.03 3.83
N ILE A 193 3.59 0.84 2.91
CA ILE A 193 2.31 1.55 3.01
C ILE A 193 1.50 1.23 1.74
N GLY A 194 0.22 0.91 1.90
CA GLY A 194 -0.59 0.45 0.78
C GLY A 194 -2.08 0.70 0.95
N ASP A 195 -2.87 -0.03 0.16
CA ASP A 195 -4.31 0.18 0.03
C ASP A 195 -5.15 -1.10 0.21
N LEU A 196 -4.49 -2.26 0.40
CA LEU A 196 -5.15 -3.55 0.58
C LEU A 196 -5.29 -3.93 2.06
N ASN A 197 -6.53 -4.16 2.51
CA ASN A 197 -6.73 -4.79 3.81
C ASN A 197 -6.27 -6.25 3.78
N ARG A 198 -5.91 -6.77 4.95
CA ARG A 198 -5.62 -8.18 5.18
C ARG A 198 -6.89 -8.95 5.58
N ALA A 199 -7.81 -9.07 4.62
CA ALA A 199 -9.09 -9.76 4.79
C ALA A 199 -9.39 -10.63 3.56
N ALA A 200 -10.12 -11.73 3.74
CA ALA A 200 -10.36 -12.71 2.67
C ALA A 200 -11.11 -12.10 1.46
N GLU A 201 -12.01 -11.14 1.69
CA GLU A 201 -12.74 -10.47 0.60
C GLU A 201 -11.83 -9.59 -0.28
N GLN A 202 -10.64 -9.25 0.19
CA GLN A 202 -9.65 -8.47 -0.57
C GLN A 202 -8.80 -9.33 -1.50
N ALA A 203 -8.90 -10.66 -1.44
CA ALA A 203 -8.17 -11.58 -2.31
C ALA A 203 -8.34 -11.20 -3.79
N TRP A 204 -9.57 -10.85 -4.17
CA TRP A 204 -9.98 -10.54 -5.55
C TRP A 204 -9.85 -9.06 -5.92
N ARG A 205 -9.23 -8.24 -5.08
CA ARG A 205 -8.99 -6.82 -5.38
C ARG A 205 -7.58 -6.62 -5.90
N SER A 206 -7.45 -5.81 -6.94
CA SER A 206 -6.15 -5.24 -7.31
C SER A 206 -5.72 -4.21 -6.25
N GLY A 207 -4.41 -4.00 -6.10
CA GLY A 207 -3.84 -3.05 -5.15
C GLY A 207 -2.37 -3.37 -4.87
N GLY A 208 -1.79 -2.79 -3.82
CA GLY A 208 -0.35 -2.86 -3.63
C GLY A 208 0.22 -2.10 -2.44
N PHE A 209 1.55 -2.14 -2.34
CA PHE A 209 2.34 -1.51 -1.29
C PHE A 209 3.56 -0.83 -1.86
N ILE A 210 3.83 0.40 -1.42
CA ILE A 210 5.14 1.02 -1.57
C ILE A 210 5.96 0.79 -0.31
N CYS A 211 7.18 0.28 -0.45
CA CYS A 211 8.07 -0.07 0.62
C CYS A 211 9.38 0.71 0.54
N THR A 212 9.93 1.09 1.69
CA THR A 212 11.19 1.84 1.83
C THR A 212 11.99 1.32 3.02
N GLN A 213 13.30 1.52 2.99
CA GLN A 213 14.21 1.31 4.12
C GLN A 213 14.63 2.63 4.79
N ASN A 214 13.90 3.71 4.56
CA ASN A 214 14.18 4.98 5.21
C ASN A 214 14.05 4.84 6.74
N GLU A 215 15.17 4.98 7.44
CA GLU A 215 15.28 4.73 8.88
C GLU A 215 14.30 5.58 9.71
N HIS A 216 14.06 6.83 9.29
CA HIS A 216 13.16 7.74 10.01
C HIS A 216 11.70 7.30 9.88
N ILE A 217 11.28 6.89 8.68
CA ILE A 217 9.94 6.34 8.45
C ILE A 217 9.78 5.04 9.25
N TYR A 218 10.76 4.13 9.17
CA TYR A 218 10.74 2.89 9.93
C TYR A 218 10.60 3.10 11.42
N LYS A 219 11.45 3.96 12.00
CA LYS A 219 11.37 4.28 13.44
C LYS A 219 10.01 4.88 13.79
N ALA A 220 9.48 5.80 12.98
CA ALA A 220 8.18 6.41 13.24
C ALA A 220 7.06 5.36 13.34
N PHE A 221 6.95 4.46 12.36
CA PHE A 221 5.92 3.43 12.35
C PHE A 221 6.17 2.32 13.38
N ARG A 222 7.42 1.89 13.55
CA ARG A 222 7.78 0.81 14.48
C ARG A 222 7.51 1.17 15.94
N HIS A 223 7.62 2.45 16.31
CA HIS A 223 7.28 2.95 17.65
C HIS A 223 5.78 3.01 17.92
N LEU A 224 4.92 2.98 16.88
CA LEU A 224 3.47 2.97 17.06
C LEU A 224 2.96 1.62 17.59
N ILE A 225 3.75 0.55 17.46
CA ILE A 225 3.28 -0.80 17.77
C ILE A 225 3.43 -1.08 19.26
N VAL A 226 2.29 -1.24 19.95
CA VAL A 226 2.26 -1.63 21.37
C VAL A 226 2.10 -3.14 21.51
N HIS A 227 1.20 -3.74 20.73
CA HIS A 227 0.97 -5.18 20.75
C HIS A 227 0.61 -5.71 19.35
N TYR A 228 1.01 -6.96 19.09
CA TYR A 228 0.65 -7.71 17.89
C TYR A 228 0.31 -9.16 18.28
N GLU A 229 -0.56 -9.77 17.48
CA GLU A 229 -1.03 -11.14 17.65
C GLU A 229 0.07 -12.13 17.26
N SER A 230 0.55 -12.95 18.21
CA SER A 230 1.41 -14.09 17.89
C SER A 230 0.66 -15.10 17.03
N CYS A 231 1.35 -15.80 16.14
CA CYS A 231 0.77 -17.01 15.57
C CYS A 231 0.43 -17.97 16.70
N ALA A 232 -0.78 -18.52 16.70
CA ALA A 232 -1.04 -19.66 17.54
C ALA A 232 -0.02 -20.74 17.16
N ASN A 233 0.79 -21.20 18.12
CA ASN A 233 1.41 -22.50 17.95
C ASN A 233 0.26 -23.44 17.58
N ALA A 234 0.43 -24.30 16.59
CA ALA A 234 -0.38 -25.48 16.49
C ALA A 234 -0.13 -26.27 17.80
N SER A 235 -0.85 -25.92 18.85
CA SER A 235 -0.79 -26.59 20.14
C SER A 235 -1.29 -27.98 19.85
N THR A 236 -0.33 -28.90 19.70
CA THR A 236 -0.38 -30.28 20.16
C THR A 236 -1.71 -30.63 20.80
N SER A 237 -2.62 -31.18 19.99
CA SER A 237 -3.68 -32.03 20.52
C SER A 237 -2.99 -33.24 21.14
N ILE A 238 -2.96 -33.27 22.48
CA ILE A 238 -2.70 -34.49 23.25
C ILE A 238 -3.94 -35.36 23.19
#